data_AF-A0A537H086-F1
#
_entry.id   AF-A0A537H086-F1
#
_cell.length_a   1.000
_cell.length_b   1.000
_cell.length_c   1.000
_cell.angle_alpha   90.00
_cell.angle_beta   90.00
_cell.angle_gamma   90.00
#
_symmetry.space_group_name_H-M   'P 1'
#
loop_
_entity.id
_entity.type
_entity.pdbx_description
1 polymer ?
#
loop_
_entity_poly.entity_id
_entity_poly.type
_entity_poly.pdbx_seq_one_letter_code
_entity_poly.pdbx_strand_id
1 'polypeptide(L)'
;MRDYDAAEVVCMACGYVVQEKIADTRPEWRAFDDEQRAKRARTGAPMTYTIHDKGLSTIIDWRDRPTGTKGVSADQRIELYKLRKWQRRVRVSDATERNLAVALSELSKLSSALSLPKTILETASVIYR
;
A
#
# COMPACT_ATOMS: atom_id res chain seq x y z
N MET A 1 10.59 24.61 -20.56
CA MET A 1 10.10 25.02 -19.23
C MET A 1 8.85 24.22 -18.94
N ARG A 2 8.67 23.80 -17.68
CA ARG A 2 7.43 23.17 -17.24
C ARG A 2 6.60 24.26 -16.57
N ASP A 3 5.47 24.60 -17.19
CA ASP A 3 4.48 25.49 -16.61
C ASP A 3 3.45 24.61 -15.87
N TYR A 4 3.52 24.65 -14.55
CA TYR A 4 2.63 23.84 -13.70
C TYR A 4 1.25 24.48 -13.52
N ASP A 5 1.12 25.80 -13.75
CA ASP A 5 -0.17 26.49 -13.62
C ASP A 5 -1.06 26.21 -14.84
N ALA A 6 -0.46 26.15 -16.04
CA ALA A 6 -1.13 25.74 -17.27
C ALA A 6 -1.13 24.21 -17.50
N ALA A 7 -0.33 23.45 -16.74
CA ALA A 7 -0.08 22.01 -16.92
C ALA A 7 0.54 21.66 -18.29
N GLU A 8 1.55 22.42 -18.71
CA GLU A 8 2.18 22.34 -20.03
C GLU A 8 3.72 22.25 -19.99
N VAL A 9 4.31 21.56 -20.97
CA VAL A 9 5.75 21.59 -21.23
C VAL A 9 5.99 22.43 -22.48
N VAL A 10 6.61 23.59 -22.31
CA VAL A 10 6.83 24.55 -23.38
C VAL A 10 8.31 24.59 -23.76
N CYS A 11 8.60 24.58 -25.06
CA CYS A 11 9.95 24.85 -25.57
C CYS A 11 10.29 26.34 -25.38
N MET A 12 11.38 26.63 -24.67
CA MET A 12 11.77 28.02 -24.41
C MET A 12 12.35 28.75 -25.62
N ALA A 13 12.78 28.00 -26.66
CA ALA A 13 13.37 28.59 -27.84
C ALA A 13 12.32 29.08 -28.86
N CYS A 14 11.16 28.43 -28.94
CA CYS A 14 10.15 28.72 -29.96
C CYS A 14 8.70 28.82 -29.45
N GLY A 15 8.46 28.60 -28.15
CA GLY A 15 7.11 28.66 -27.57
C GLY A 15 6.20 27.49 -27.91
N TYR A 16 6.69 26.47 -28.64
CA TYR A 16 5.89 25.29 -28.96
C TYR A 16 5.56 24.48 -27.71
N VAL A 17 4.28 24.13 -27.56
CA VAL A 17 3.81 23.25 -26.49
C VAL A 17 4.07 21.80 -26.90
N VAL A 18 5.01 21.17 -26.21
CA VAL A 18 5.44 19.79 -26.46
C VAL A 18 4.46 18.80 -25.85
N GLN A 19 3.87 19.16 -24.71
CA GLN A 19 2.96 18.30 -23.97
C GLN A 19 2.00 19.15 -23.14
N GLU A 20 0.71 18.83 -23.23
CA GLU A 20 -0.37 19.44 -22.45
C GLU A 20 -0.95 18.44 -21.44
N LYS A 21 -1.71 18.94 -20.46
CA LYS A 21 -2.41 18.14 -19.43
C LYS A 21 -1.45 17.28 -18.61
N ILE A 22 -0.33 17.85 -18.19
CA ILE A 22 0.60 17.17 -17.28
C ILE A 22 -0.13 16.84 -15.99
N ALA A 23 -0.20 15.54 -15.66
CA ALA A 23 -0.67 15.11 -14.36
C ALA A 23 0.38 15.46 -13.30
N ASP A 24 -0.03 16.13 -12.23
CA ASP A 24 0.87 16.34 -11.09
C ASP A 24 1.12 14.99 -10.40
N THR A 25 2.39 14.59 -10.36
CA THR A 25 2.86 13.38 -9.68
C THR A 25 3.33 13.68 -8.26
N ARG A 26 3.33 14.96 -7.87
CA ARG A 26 3.68 15.34 -6.52
C ARG A 26 2.67 14.78 -5.52
N PRO A 27 3.16 14.40 -4.34
CA PRO A 27 2.40 14.37 -3.10
C PRO A 27 1.41 15.56 -2.96
N GLU A 28 0.15 15.44 -3.37
CA GLU A 28 -0.87 16.46 -3.02
C GLU A 28 -1.06 16.58 -1.50
N TRP A 29 -0.77 15.49 -0.79
CA TRP A 29 -0.76 15.37 0.67
C TRP A 29 0.46 16.06 1.33
N ARG A 30 0.38 17.37 1.56
CA ARG A 30 1.03 17.96 2.74
C ARG A 30 0.16 17.63 3.96
N ALA A 31 0.49 16.53 4.61
CA ALA A 31 -0.15 16.11 5.86
C ALA A 31 0.90 16.15 6.98
N PHE A 32 0.62 16.93 8.02
CA PHE A 32 1.52 17.07 9.16
C PHE A 32 1.23 16.04 10.25
N ASP A 33 0.02 15.48 10.24
CA ASP A 33 -0.38 14.37 11.08
C ASP A 33 -0.90 13.18 10.23
N ASP A 34 -1.04 12.03 10.88
CA ASP A 34 -1.49 10.79 10.25
C ASP A 34 -2.99 10.79 9.87
N GLU A 35 -3.82 11.55 10.58
CA GLU A 35 -5.26 11.68 10.35
C GLU A 35 -5.56 12.55 9.11
N GLN A 36 -4.84 13.66 8.94
CA GLN A 36 -4.82 14.47 7.73
C GLN A 36 -4.32 13.66 6.54
N ARG A 37 -3.33 12.80 6.75
CA ARG A 37 -2.82 11.90 5.70
C ARG A 37 -3.92 10.90 5.29
N ALA A 38 -4.61 10.29 6.25
CA ALA A 38 -5.69 9.35 5.99
C ALA A 38 -6.90 9.99 5.29
N LYS A 39 -7.30 11.21 5.68
CA LYS A 39 -8.43 11.93 5.07
C LYS A 39 -8.15 12.43 3.64
N ARG A 40 -6.89 12.76 3.33
CA ARG A 40 -6.47 13.33 2.04
C ARG A 40 -5.93 12.29 1.06
N ALA A 41 -5.64 11.09 1.53
CA ALA A 41 -5.20 9.99 0.66
C ALA A 41 -6.33 9.60 -0.30
N ARG A 42 -6.13 9.83 -1.59
CA ARG A 42 -7.04 9.35 -2.66
C ARG A 42 -6.85 7.86 -2.97
N THR A 43 -5.71 7.31 -2.57
CA THR A 43 -5.31 5.92 -2.84
C THR A 43 -5.09 5.15 -1.53
N GLY A 44 -4.97 3.82 -1.64
CA GLY A 44 -4.68 2.96 -0.49
C GLY A 44 -3.28 3.17 0.11
N ALA A 45 -2.90 2.27 1.02
CA ALA A 45 -1.58 2.31 1.64
C ALA A 45 -0.44 2.24 0.60
N PRO A 46 0.72 2.88 0.88
CA PRO A 46 1.87 2.79 0.00
C PRO A 46 2.39 1.35 -0.10
N MET A 47 2.95 0.99 -1.25
CA MET A 47 3.62 -0.29 -1.42
C MET A 47 4.88 -0.35 -0.56
N THR A 48 5.18 -1.51 0.01
CA THR A 48 6.39 -1.73 0.83
C THR A 48 7.04 -3.05 0.50
N TYR A 49 8.37 -3.08 0.44
CA TYR A 49 9.12 -4.31 0.14
C TYR A 49 9.11 -5.32 1.29
N THR A 50 8.69 -4.90 2.48
CA THR A 50 8.59 -5.73 3.69
C THR A 50 7.49 -6.80 3.62
N ILE A 51 6.65 -6.77 2.58
CA ILE A 51 5.60 -7.77 2.34
C ILE A 51 5.89 -8.47 1.01
N HIS A 52 5.65 -9.79 0.94
CA HIS A 52 5.95 -10.63 -0.22
C HIS A 52 5.33 -10.09 -1.52
N ASP A 53 4.07 -9.64 -1.46
CA ASP A 53 3.29 -9.07 -2.57
C ASP A 53 3.33 -7.52 -2.62
N LYS A 54 4.26 -6.93 -1.88
CA LYS A 54 4.44 -5.48 -1.74
C LYS A 54 3.23 -4.72 -1.14
N GLY A 55 2.32 -5.41 -0.47
CA GLY A 55 1.13 -4.81 0.15
C GLY A 55 -0.06 -4.68 -0.80
N LEU A 56 -0.08 -5.41 -1.92
CA LEU A 56 -1.20 -5.43 -2.87
C LEU A 56 -2.41 -6.22 -2.36
N SER A 57 -2.20 -7.23 -1.51
CA SER A 57 -3.30 -7.98 -0.89
C SER A 57 -4.01 -7.15 0.16
N THR A 58 -5.33 -7.22 0.15
CA THR A 58 -6.19 -6.72 1.22
C THR A 58 -6.36 -7.75 2.32
N ILE A 59 -6.92 -7.34 3.45
CA ILE A 59 -7.29 -8.21 4.57
C ILE A 59 -8.75 -7.91 4.92
N ILE A 60 -9.61 -8.94 4.94
CA ILE A 60 -10.95 -8.83 5.50
C ILE A 60 -10.81 -8.78 7.02
N ASP A 61 -11.19 -7.65 7.62
CA ASP A 61 -11.09 -7.44 9.07
C ASP A 61 -11.85 -8.54 9.83
N TRP A 62 -11.34 -8.91 11.00
CA TRP A 62 -11.96 -9.90 11.89
C TRP A 62 -13.24 -9.37 12.53
N ARG A 63 -13.39 -8.04 12.62
CA ARG A 63 -14.56 -7.39 13.17
C ARG A 63 -15.74 -7.65 12.24
N ASP A 64 -16.77 -8.31 12.76
CA ASP A 64 -18.04 -8.52 12.07
C ASP A 64 -18.88 -7.25 12.13
N ARG A 65 -18.33 -6.17 11.56
CA ARG A 65 -18.98 -4.86 11.54
C ARG A 65 -18.94 -4.31 10.11
N PRO A 66 -20.06 -4.30 9.38
CA PRO A 66 -20.14 -3.59 8.12
C PRO A 66 -19.98 -2.09 8.40
N THR A 67 -19.55 -1.35 7.39
CA THR A 67 -19.56 0.11 7.38
C THR A 67 -21.01 0.59 7.58
N GLY A 68 -21.39 0.89 8.83
CA GLY A 68 -22.74 1.30 9.22
C GLY A 68 -23.11 0.94 10.67
N THR A 69 -24.37 1.22 11.02
CA THR A 69 -24.94 1.00 12.37
C THR A 69 -25.65 -0.36 12.54
N LYS A 70 -25.81 -1.13 11.47
CA LYS A 70 -26.48 -2.44 11.52
C LYS A 70 -25.48 -3.55 11.87
N GLY A 71 -25.83 -4.38 12.85
CA GLY A 71 -25.06 -5.57 13.19
C GLY A 71 -25.16 -6.65 12.11
N VAL A 72 -24.15 -7.53 12.07
CA VAL A 72 -24.11 -8.68 11.14
C VAL A 72 -25.01 -9.79 11.67
N SER A 73 -25.90 -10.31 10.82
CA SER A 73 -26.75 -11.46 11.13
C SER A 73 -25.92 -12.75 11.29
N ALA A 74 -26.49 -13.79 11.91
CA ALA A 74 -25.77 -15.05 12.11
C ALA A 74 -25.29 -15.67 10.79
N ASP A 75 -26.13 -15.66 9.75
CA ASP A 75 -25.81 -16.22 8.44
C ASP A 75 -24.66 -15.46 7.76
N GLN A 76 -24.70 -14.13 7.83
CA GLN A 76 -23.64 -13.28 7.26
C GLN A 76 -22.29 -13.49 7.97
N ARG A 77 -22.27 -13.79 9.28
CA ARG A 77 -21.03 -14.13 10.00
C ARG A 77 -20.42 -15.42 9.48
N ILE A 78 -21.26 -16.42 9.17
CA ILE A 78 -20.80 -17.68 8.60
C ILE A 78 -20.19 -17.46 7.21
N GLU A 79 -20.82 -16.62 6.39
CA GLU A 79 -20.27 -16.23 5.08
C GLU A 79 -18.94 -15.47 5.20
N LEU A 80 -18.87 -14.46 6.06
CA LEU A 80 -17.63 -13.72 6.33
C LEU A 80 -16.51 -14.63 6.82
N TYR A 81 -16.82 -15.57 7.70
CA TYR A 81 -15.86 -16.58 8.15
C TYR A 81 -15.32 -17.41 6.98
N LYS A 82 -16.19 -17.88 6.08
CA LYS A 82 -15.78 -18.61 4.87
C LYS A 82 -14.89 -17.73 3.98
N LEU A 83 -15.27 -16.48 3.73
CA LEU A 83 -14.49 -15.54 2.92
C LEU A 83 -13.09 -15.29 3.50
N ARG A 84 -12.98 -15.03 4.81
CA ARG A 84 -11.70 -14.86 5.50
C ARG A 84 -10.83 -16.12 5.40
N LYS A 85 -11.43 -17.29 5.55
CA LYS A 85 -10.74 -18.58 5.42
C LYS A 85 -10.17 -18.78 4.02
N TRP A 86 -10.95 -18.45 2.99
CA TRP A 86 -10.51 -18.53 1.59
C TRP A 86 -9.43 -17.49 1.27
N GLN A 87 -9.59 -16.24 1.71
CA GLN A 87 -8.60 -15.18 1.49
C GLN A 87 -7.23 -15.57 2.04
N ARG A 88 -7.16 -16.13 3.28
CA ARG A 88 -5.88 -16.58 3.86
C ARG A 88 -5.21 -17.69 3.05
N ARG A 89 -6.00 -18.56 2.40
CA ARG A 89 -5.47 -19.67 1.60
C ARG A 89 -4.96 -19.22 0.23
N VAL A 90 -5.64 -18.26 -0.39
CA VAL A 90 -5.29 -17.77 -1.73
C VAL A 90 -4.17 -16.73 -1.70
N ARG A 91 -4.04 -15.99 -0.58
CA ARG A 91 -3.09 -14.87 -0.45
C ARG A 91 -1.64 -15.24 -0.79
N VAL A 92 -1.20 -16.46 -0.48
CA VAL A 92 0.16 -16.92 -0.79
C VAL A 92 0.06 -18.16 -1.65
N SER A 93 0.18 -17.95 -2.95
CA SER A 93 -0.18 -18.95 -3.96
C SER A 93 1.02 -19.83 -4.32
N ASP A 94 2.21 -19.23 -4.42
CA ASP A 94 3.41 -19.90 -4.89
C ASP A 94 4.38 -20.30 -3.76
N ALA A 95 5.24 -21.28 -4.02
CA ALA A 95 6.32 -21.68 -3.12
C ALA A 95 7.33 -20.56 -2.88
N THR A 96 7.61 -19.77 -3.92
CA THR A 96 8.50 -18.60 -3.84
C THR A 96 7.91 -17.53 -2.91
N GLU A 97 6.63 -17.20 -3.08
CA GLU A 97 5.90 -16.25 -2.22
C GLU A 97 5.83 -16.73 -0.77
N ARG A 98 5.63 -18.04 -0.54
CA ARG A 98 5.65 -18.64 0.81
C ARG A 98 7.00 -18.50 1.48
N ASN A 99 8.08 -18.81 0.76
CA ASN A 99 9.43 -18.64 1.27
C ASN A 99 9.69 -17.17 1.64
N LEU A 100 9.39 -16.27 0.71
CA LEU A 100 9.56 -14.84 0.89
C LEU A 100 8.74 -14.31 2.08
N ALA A 101 7.50 -14.75 2.26
CA ALA A 101 6.66 -14.35 3.38
C ALA A 101 7.25 -14.78 4.73
N VAL A 102 7.84 -15.97 4.81
CA VAL A 102 8.52 -16.47 6.01
C VAL A 102 9.77 -15.64 6.28
N ALA A 103 10.63 -15.46 5.28
CA ALA A 103 11.88 -14.72 5.44
C ALA A 103 11.67 -13.25 5.83
N LEU A 104 10.73 -12.55 5.18
CA LEU A 104 10.39 -11.17 5.51
C LEU A 104 9.80 -11.04 6.94
N SER A 105 9.05 -12.05 7.40
CA SER A 105 8.58 -12.12 8.79
C SER A 105 9.75 -12.24 9.77
N GLU A 106 10.75 -13.09 9.49
CA GLU A 106 11.96 -13.21 10.31
C GLU A 106 12.82 -11.95 10.28
N LEU A 107 13.02 -11.31 9.13
CA LEU A 107 13.72 -10.03 9.03
C LEU A 107 13.03 -8.94 9.85
N SER A 108 11.70 -8.90 9.84
CA SER A 108 10.92 -7.97 10.67
C SER A 108 11.12 -8.22 12.16
N LYS A 109 11.12 -9.49 12.60
CA LYS A 109 11.41 -9.86 14.00
C LYS A 109 12.82 -9.45 14.43
N LEU A 110 13.83 -9.73 13.60
CA LEU A 110 15.23 -9.36 13.87
C LEU A 110 15.40 -7.85 13.93
N SER A 111 14.84 -7.12 12.97
CA SER A 111 14.85 -5.66 12.95
C SER A 111 14.21 -5.08 14.21
N SER A 112 13.07 -5.62 14.64
CA SER A 112 12.42 -5.19 15.88
C SER A 112 13.23 -5.54 17.14
N ALA A 113 13.87 -6.71 17.18
CA ALA A 113 14.70 -7.11 18.31
C ALA A 113 15.94 -6.22 18.47
N LEU A 114 16.52 -5.81 17.35
CA LEU A 114 17.70 -4.93 17.28
C LEU A 114 17.33 -3.44 17.27
N SER A 115 16.04 -3.09 17.34
CA SER A 115 15.53 -1.71 17.26
C SER A 115 16.01 -0.95 16.01
N LEU A 116 16.10 -1.64 14.87
CA LEU A 116 16.59 -1.04 13.63
C LEU A 116 15.50 -0.17 12.95
N PRO A 117 15.90 0.92 12.27
CA PRO A 117 14.99 1.72 11.47
C PRO A 117 14.31 0.94 10.33
N LYS A 118 13.09 1.35 9.97
CA LYS A 118 12.33 0.75 8.86
C LYS A 118 13.06 0.81 7.51
N THR A 119 13.89 1.82 7.29
CA THR A 119 14.70 1.96 6.07
C THR A 119 15.69 0.81 5.91
N ILE A 120 16.27 0.32 7.00
CA ILE A 120 17.17 -0.83 7.00
C ILE A 120 16.38 -2.12 6.71
N LEU A 121 15.19 -2.26 7.30
CA LEU A 121 14.31 -3.39 7.02
C LEU A 121 13.89 -3.43 5.54
N GLU A 122 13.52 -2.29 4.95
CA GLU A 122 13.16 -2.22 3.54
C GLU A 122 14.32 -2.56 2.61
N THR A 123 15.52 -2.03 2.88
CA THR A 123 16.72 -2.35 2.08
C THR A 123 17.09 -3.83 2.18
N ALA A 124 17.07 -4.41 3.39
CA ALA A 124 17.28 -5.85 3.56
C ALA A 124 16.23 -6.68 2.82
N SER A 125 14.96 -6.25 2.82
CA SER A 125 13.86 -6.90 2.11
C SER A 125 14.04 -6.87 0.58
N VAL A 126 14.66 -5.81 0.04
CA VAL A 126 15.02 -5.72 -1.38
C VAL A 126 16.19 -6.64 -1.72
N ILE A 127 17.20 -6.73 -0.85
CA ILE A 127 18.38 -7.58 -1.08
C ILE A 127 18.04 -9.07 -1.02
N TYR A 128 17.12 -9.48 -0.13
CA TYR A 128 16.74 -10.88 0.04
C TYR A 128 15.95 -11.45 -1.15
N ARG A 129 15.18 -10.60 -1.82
CA ARG A 129 14.24 -10.99 -2.88
C ARG A 129 14.97 -11.40 -4.14
#